data_AF-A0A1I8H3U7-F1
#
_entry.id   AF-A0A1I8H3U7-F1
#
_cell.length_a   1.000
_cell.length_b   1.000
_cell.length_c   1.000
_cell.angle_alpha   90.00
_cell.angle_beta   90.00
_cell.angle_gamma   90.00
#
_symmetry.space_group_name_H-M   'P 1'
#
loop_
_entity.id
_entity.type
_entity.pdbx_description
1 polymer ?
#
loop_
_entity_poly.entity_id
_entity_poly.type
_entity_poly.pdbx_seq_one_letter_code
_entity_poly.pdbx_strand_id
1 'polypeptide(L)'
;TPERQLHSLLRPTSQALSSVDLTVYSSKQRTVRQVHIDLASGSEPGSGQWGGQGLLGVSVRLCCSTGQPALAWRVLDVAPGSPASVAGLRPDSDFIVGGAAVVDCDAADCRTGSAPLHTHEDLFELIESHAAAQSALQLHVYCSSTEQFRLLTVRPDPNWGGDGALGCGLGYGYLHQIPDGGAASEPPLRTLHRFETDF
;
A
#
# COMPACT_ATOMS: atom_id res chain seq x y z
N THR A 1 22.71 -6.24 -11.74
CA THR A 1 22.02 -6.08 -10.45
C THR A 1 20.54 -6.34 -10.65
N PRO A 2 19.82 -6.87 -9.65
CA PRO A 2 18.37 -7.06 -9.72
C PRO A 2 17.64 -5.75 -10.11
N GLU A 3 18.20 -4.60 -9.72
CA GLU A 3 17.76 -3.27 -10.15
C GLU A 3 17.78 -3.07 -11.67
N ARG A 4 18.82 -3.53 -12.38
CA ARG A 4 18.89 -3.42 -13.84
C ARG A 4 17.89 -4.33 -14.56
N GLN A 5 17.55 -5.49 -13.98
CA GLN A 5 16.56 -6.40 -14.54
C GLN A 5 15.15 -5.86 -14.37
N LEU A 6 14.81 -5.32 -13.19
CA LEU A 6 13.49 -4.70 -12.99
C LEU A 6 13.33 -3.42 -13.83
N HIS A 7 14.38 -2.59 -13.92
CA HIS A 7 14.39 -1.45 -14.83
C HIS A 7 14.33 -1.83 -16.32
N SER A 8 14.82 -3.00 -16.74
CA SER A 8 14.70 -3.44 -18.13
C SER A 8 13.32 -4.01 -18.46
N LEU A 9 12.61 -4.60 -17.47
CA LEU A 9 11.22 -5.05 -17.61
C LEU A 9 10.23 -3.88 -17.63
N LEU A 10 10.58 -2.76 -17.00
CA LEU A 10 9.76 -1.53 -16.95
C LEU A 10 10.07 -0.53 -18.07
N ARG A 11 11.15 -0.75 -18.84
CA ARG A 11 11.40 0.00 -20.09
C ARG A 11 10.75 -0.73 -21.25
N PRO A 12 10.18 -0.01 -22.23
CA PRO A 12 9.80 -0.62 -23.51
C PRO A 12 11.08 -1.17 -24.15
N THR A 13 11.30 -2.47 -24.00
CA THR A 13 12.34 -3.18 -24.74
C THR A 13 11.80 -3.41 -26.14
N SER A 14 12.63 -3.23 -27.17
CA SER A 14 12.23 -3.46 -28.57
C SER A 14 11.95 -4.94 -28.90
N GLN A 15 12.02 -5.83 -27.90
CA GLN A 15 11.56 -7.20 -27.96
C GLN A 15 10.27 -7.30 -27.14
N ALA A 16 9.17 -7.65 -27.81
CA ALA A 16 7.89 -7.88 -27.18
C ALA A 16 7.99 -9.10 -26.24
N LEU A 17 8.18 -8.86 -24.95
CA LEU A 17 8.01 -9.88 -23.92
C LEU A 17 6.53 -10.27 -23.88
N SER A 18 6.23 -11.56 -24.14
CA SER A 18 4.87 -12.10 -24.13
C SER A 18 4.42 -12.63 -22.76
N SER A 19 5.37 -12.88 -21.86
CA SER A 19 5.09 -13.27 -20.47
C SER A 19 6.26 -12.90 -19.56
N VAL A 20 5.99 -12.79 -18.26
CA VAL A 20 7.00 -12.52 -17.24
C VAL A 20 6.73 -13.39 -16.02
N ASP A 21 7.79 -14.02 -15.50
CA ASP A 21 7.78 -14.70 -14.21
C ASP A 21 8.29 -13.75 -13.13
N LEU A 22 7.46 -13.48 -12.13
CA LEU A 22 7.81 -12.67 -10.97
C LEU A 22 7.92 -13.52 -9.71
N THR A 23 9.04 -13.37 -9.01
CA THR A 23 9.16 -13.85 -7.64
C THR A 23 8.60 -12.78 -6.69
N VAL A 24 7.46 -13.07 -6.05
CA VAL A 24 6.74 -12.12 -5.20
C VAL A 24 6.84 -12.57 -3.74
N TYR A 25 7.35 -11.69 -2.88
CA TYR A 25 7.26 -11.83 -1.43
C TYR A 25 5.99 -11.14 -0.90
N SER A 26 5.19 -11.87 -0.11
CA SER A 26 4.01 -11.31 0.55
C SER A 26 4.33 -10.93 1.99
N SER A 27 4.31 -9.64 2.33
CA SER A 27 4.52 -9.19 3.71
C SER A 27 3.43 -9.69 4.69
N LYS A 28 2.21 -9.94 4.20
CA LYS A 28 1.10 -10.48 5.01
C LYS A 28 1.29 -11.96 5.33
N GLN A 29 1.70 -12.76 4.36
CA GLN A 29 1.84 -14.22 4.53
C GLN A 29 3.26 -14.64 4.93
N ARG A 30 4.24 -13.74 4.81
CA ARG A 30 5.68 -14.01 4.95
C ARG A 30 6.16 -15.18 4.06
N THR A 31 5.52 -15.35 2.91
CA THR A 31 5.85 -16.38 1.92
C THR A 31 6.35 -15.76 0.63
N VAL A 32 7.15 -16.53 -0.10
CA VAL A 32 7.58 -16.22 -1.47
C VAL A 32 6.83 -17.15 -2.41
N ARG A 33 6.27 -16.59 -3.48
CA ARG A 33 5.61 -17.35 -4.55
C ARG A 33 6.06 -16.88 -5.92
N GLN A 34 6.03 -17.80 -6.89
CA GLN A 34 6.18 -17.45 -8.30
C GLN A 34 4.81 -17.02 -8.85
N VAL A 35 4.80 -15.93 -9.61
CA VAL A 35 3.61 -15.41 -10.29
C VAL A 35 3.95 -15.28 -11.77
N HIS A 36 3.28 -16.08 -12.60
CA HIS A 36 3.34 -15.96 -14.04
C HIS A 36 2.35 -14.89 -14.49
N ILE A 37 2.81 -13.94 -15.29
CA ILE A 37 1.95 -12.89 -15.86
C ILE A 37 2.09 -12.92 -17.38
N ASP A 38 0.96 -13.14 -18.05
CA ASP A 38 0.87 -13.01 -19.50
C ASP A 38 0.80 -11.52 -19.87
N LEU A 39 1.80 -11.07 -20.62
CA LEU A 39 1.82 -9.71 -21.16
C LEU A 39 1.12 -9.78 -22.51
N ALA A 40 -0.03 -9.10 -22.65
CA ALA A 40 -0.81 -9.15 -23.88
C ALA A 40 0.06 -8.88 -25.12
N SER A 41 0.36 -9.93 -25.88
CA SER A 41 1.12 -9.87 -27.12
C SER A 41 0.20 -9.42 -28.24
N GLY A 42 0.10 -8.11 -28.46
CA GLY A 42 -0.73 -7.62 -29.56
C GLY A 42 -0.80 -6.12 -29.63
N SER A 43 -0.01 -5.59 -30.57
CA SER A 43 0.00 -4.22 -31.13
C SER A 43 0.39 -3.08 -30.19
N GLU A 44 1.43 -2.35 -30.58
CA GLU A 44 1.74 -0.94 -30.30
C GLU A 44 1.67 -0.44 -28.83
N PRO A 45 2.73 0.20 -28.30
CA PRO A 45 2.68 0.87 -27.01
C PRO A 45 1.60 1.96 -27.04
N GLY A 46 0.50 1.74 -26.31
CA GLY A 46 -0.68 2.63 -26.29
C GLY A 46 -1.99 2.00 -26.78
N SER A 47 -1.98 0.78 -27.33
CA SER A 47 -3.22 0.08 -27.66
C SER A 47 -3.68 -0.81 -26.49
N GLY A 48 -4.52 -0.24 -25.64
CA GLY A 48 -5.05 -0.89 -24.44
C GLY A 48 -6.00 -2.04 -24.76
N GLN A 49 -5.56 -3.29 -24.56
CA GLN A 49 -6.51 -4.42 -24.47
C GLN A 49 -7.33 -4.41 -23.17
N TRP A 50 -6.76 -3.88 -22.08
CA TRP A 50 -7.46 -3.75 -20.80
C TRP A 50 -7.87 -2.29 -20.48
N GLY A 51 -7.56 -1.35 -21.38
CA GLY A 51 -8.02 0.04 -21.30
C GLY A 51 -7.32 0.95 -20.27
N GLY A 52 -6.26 0.48 -19.58
CA GLY A 52 -5.54 1.25 -18.57
C GLY A 52 -4.08 1.58 -18.93
N GLN A 53 -3.42 2.31 -18.02
CA GLN A 53 -2.05 2.80 -18.21
C GLN A 53 -0.99 1.73 -17.88
N GLY A 54 -0.01 1.57 -18.78
CA GLY A 54 1.11 0.64 -18.61
C GLY A 54 0.79 -0.82 -18.95
N LEU A 55 1.83 -1.66 -19.00
CA LEU A 55 1.70 -3.08 -19.37
C LEU A 55 1.01 -3.93 -18.30
N LEU A 56 1.18 -3.57 -17.03
CA LEU A 56 0.68 -4.34 -15.88
C LEU A 56 -0.40 -3.60 -15.08
N GLY A 57 -0.57 -2.29 -15.29
CA GLY A 57 -1.51 -1.49 -14.49
C GLY A 57 -1.14 -1.35 -13.01
N VAL A 58 0.13 -1.58 -12.64
CA VAL A 58 0.61 -1.49 -11.27
C VAL A 58 1.59 -0.32 -11.10
N SER A 59 1.54 0.33 -9.94
CA SER A 59 2.59 1.23 -9.48
C SER A 59 3.50 0.49 -8.51
N VAL A 60 4.80 0.51 -8.75
CA VAL A 60 5.80 -0.16 -7.91
C VAL A 60 6.76 0.87 -7.35
N ARG A 61 7.10 0.72 -6.08
CA ARG A 61 8.15 1.51 -5.42
C ARG A 61 9.26 0.58 -4.98
N LEU A 62 10.50 0.98 -5.24
CA LEU A 62 11.66 0.31 -4.67
C LEU A 62 11.70 0.64 -3.17
N CYS A 63 11.64 -0.39 -2.34
CA CYS A 63 11.70 -0.28 -0.89
C CYS A 63 12.55 -1.42 -0.33
N CYS A 64 13.29 -1.16 0.75
CA CYS A 64 14.09 -2.15 1.45
C CYS A 64 13.18 -2.92 2.43
N SER A 65 12.86 -4.18 2.14
CA SER A 65 12.15 -5.03 3.11
C SER A 65 13.15 -5.52 4.16
N THR A 66 13.21 -4.87 5.32
CA THR A 66 14.06 -5.28 6.46
C THR A 66 13.54 -6.53 7.19
N GLY A 67 12.60 -7.28 6.59
CA GLY A 67 11.89 -8.38 7.25
C GLY A 67 10.94 -7.92 8.37
N GLN A 68 10.77 -6.61 8.55
CA GLN A 68 9.83 -6.04 9.49
C GLN A 68 8.40 -6.09 8.94
N PRO A 69 7.39 -6.24 9.82
CA PRO A 69 6.00 -6.17 9.43
C PRO A 69 5.70 -4.81 8.78
N ALA A 70 4.78 -4.81 7.81
CA ALA A 70 4.38 -3.58 7.14
C ALA A 70 3.86 -2.56 8.17
N LEU A 71 4.25 -1.30 8.01
CA LEU A 71 3.78 -0.19 8.83
C LEU A 71 2.26 -0.05 8.64
N ALA A 72 1.51 -0.27 9.72
CA ALA A 72 0.06 -0.21 9.70
C ALA A 72 -0.49 0.31 11.03
N TRP A 73 -1.60 1.03 10.98
CA TRP A 73 -2.33 1.53 12.13
C TRP A 73 -3.70 0.89 12.16
N ARG A 74 -3.99 0.14 13.22
CA ARG A 74 -5.28 -0.51 13.41
C ARG A 74 -6.30 0.52 13.89
N VAL A 75 -7.45 0.58 13.24
CA VAL A 75 -8.59 1.35 13.73
C VAL A 75 -9.20 0.60 14.92
N LEU A 76 -9.23 1.23 16.08
CA LEU A 76 -9.72 0.62 17.32
C LEU A 76 -11.21 0.88 17.51
N ASP A 77 -11.58 2.15 17.47
CA ASP A 77 -12.95 2.62 17.60
C ASP A 77 -13.21 3.73 16.58
N VAL A 78 -14.49 4.02 16.34
CA VAL A 78 -14.93 5.10 15.44
C VAL A 78 -16.15 5.77 16.08
N ALA A 79 -16.03 7.06 16.38
CA ALA A 79 -17.12 7.81 16.96
C ALA A 79 -18.25 8.06 15.93
N PRO A 80 -19.53 7.92 16.31
CA PRO A 80 -20.64 8.15 15.38
C PRO A 80 -20.64 9.58 14.84
N GLY A 81 -20.80 9.74 13.52
CA GLY A 81 -20.82 11.06 12.88
C GLY A 81 -19.47 11.77 12.79
N SER A 82 -18.38 11.12 13.22
CA SER A 82 -17.03 11.64 13.06
C SER A 82 -16.55 11.62 11.61
N PRO A 83 -15.50 12.39 11.26
CA PRO A 83 -14.86 12.29 9.95
C PRO A 83 -14.50 10.85 9.54
N ALA A 84 -14.00 10.04 10.48
CA ALA A 84 -13.70 8.63 10.25
C ALA A 84 -14.97 7.80 9.94
N SER A 85 -16.07 8.06 10.67
CA SER A 85 -17.37 7.40 10.44
C SER A 85 -17.92 7.73 9.06
N VAL A 86 -17.91 9.01 8.69
CA VAL A 86 -18.39 9.49 7.38
C VAL A 86 -17.54 8.94 6.23
N ALA A 87 -16.23 8.81 6.44
CA ALA A 87 -15.32 8.19 5.46
C ALA A 87 -15.49 6.66 5.34
N GLY A 88 -16.23 6.01 6.25
CA GLY A 88 -16.48 4.58 6.22
C GLY A 88 -15.34 3.73 6.79
N LEU A 89 -14.56 4.27 7.73
CA LEU A 89 -13.66 3.48 8.55
C LEU A 89 -14.45 2.57 9.48
N ARG A 90 -13.97 1.33 9.62
CA ARG A 90 -14.60 0.27 10.39
C ARG A 90 -13.70 -0.07 11.59
N PRO A 91 -14.24 -0.03 12.81
CA PRO A 91 -13.47 -0.41 13.99
C PRO A 91 -13.01 -1.87 13.89
N ASP A 92 -11.89 -2.17 14.54
CA ASP A 92 -11.21 -3.46 14.69
C ASP A 92 -10.69 -4.15 13.42
N SER A 93 -11.40 -3.97 12.31
CA SER A 93 -11.17 -4.68 11.05
C SER A 93 -10.30 -3.90 10.09
N ASP A 94 -10.24 -2.57 10.21
CA ASP A 94 -9.45 -1.74 9.31
C ASP A 94 -8.04 -1.47 9.82
N PHE A 95 -7.12 -1.48 8.87
CA PHE A 95 -5.72 -1.14 9.05
C PHE A 95 -5.35 -0.11 8.00
N ILE A 96 -5.01 1.10 8.44
CA ILE A 96 -4.44 2.12 7.56
C ILE A 96 -3.00 1.69 7.26
N VAL A 97 -2.64 1.60 5.98
CA VAL A 97 -1.31 1.15 5.53
C VAL A 97 -0.54 2.24 4.75
N GLY A 98 -1.18 3.39 4.52
CA GLY A 98 -0.61 4.48 3.75
C GLY A 98 -1.56 5.66 3.63
N GLY A 99 -1.00 6.82 3.29
CA GLY A 99 -1.74 8.05 3.02
C GLY A 99 -1.24 8.76 1.77
N ALA A 100 -2.12 9.49 1.11
CA ALA A 100 -1.82 10.36 -0.02
C ALA A 100 -2.68 11.62 0.09
N ALA A 101 -2.08 12.80 -0.07
CA ALA A 101 -2.83 14.02 -0.18
C ALA A 101 -3.67 14.00 -1.47
N VAL A 102 -4.95 14.39 -1.39
CA VAL A 102 -5.74 14.66 -2.59
C VAL A 102 -5.48 16.11 -2.96
N VAL A 103 -4.70 16.33 -4.01
CA VAL A 103 -4.65 17.65 -4.65
C VAL A 103 -5.87 17.75 -5.56
N ASP A 104 -6.82 18.61 -5.19
CA ASP A 104 -7.92 19.00 -6.07
C ASP A 104 -7.33 19.79 -7.25
N CYS A 105 -6.84 19.09 -8.27
CA CYS A 105 -6.44 19.67 -9.54
C CYS A 105 -7.16 18.96 -10.69
N ASP A 106 -7.90 19.72 -11.48
CA ASP A 106 -8.67 19.31 -12.66
C ASP A 106 -7.78 18.86 -13.85
N ALA A 107 -6.64 18.23 -13.58
CA ALA A 107 -5.67 17.84 -14.59
C ALA A 107 -5.48 16.32 -14.52
N ALA A 108 -5.56 15.66 -15.67
CA ALA A 108 -5.27 14.25 -15.91
C ALA A 108 -3.82 13.81 -15.55
N ASP A 109 -3.12 14.57 -14.70
CA ASP A 109 -1.77 14.38 -14.21
C ASP A 109 -1.72 14.57 -12.68
N CYS A 110 -2.79 14.15 -11.97
CA CYS A 110 -2.74 13.90 -10.53
C CYS A 110 -1.73 12.76 -10.31
N ARG A 111 -0.43 13.08 -10.27
CA ARG A 111 0.58 12.20 -9.70
C ARG A 111 0.16 11.99 -8.25
N THR A 112 -0.60 10.93 -7.98
CA THR A 112 -0.85 10.38 -6.64
C THR A 112 0.50 9.94 -6.07
N GLY A 113 1.29 10.92 -5.65
CA GLY A 113 2.48 10.70 -4.84
C GLY A 113 1.98 10.32 -3.47
N SER A 114 1.74 9.03 -3.23
CA SER A 114 1.51 8.58 -1.85
C SER A 114 2.72 9.03 -1.02
N ALA A 115 2.46 9.74 0.08
CA ALA A 115 3.52 10.14 0.99
C ALA A 115 4.05 8.83 1.61
N PRO A 116 5.33 8.48 1.43
CA PRO A 116 5.84 7.27 2.04
C PRO A 116 5.82 7.48 3.56
N LEU A 117 5.01 6.66 4.24
CA LEU A 117 5.01 6.61 5.69
C LEU A 117 6.12 5.64 6.10
N HIS A 118 7.17 6.18 6.69
CA HIS A 118 8.35 5.46 7.15
C HIS A 118 8.28 5.18 8.65
N THR A 119 7.66 6.08 9.40
CA THR A 119 7.51 5.96 10.86
C THR A 119 6.06 6.04 11.28
N HIS A 120 5.79 5.57 12.51
CA HIS A 120 4.46 5.65 13.10
C HIS A 120 3.95 7.08 13.32
N GLU A 121 4.85 8.06 13.41
CA GLU A 121 4.56 9.49 13.62
C GLU A 121 4.08 10.15 12.32
N ASP A 122 4.60 9.71 11.16
CA ASP A 122 4.31 10.30 9.85
C ASP A 122 2.80 10.33 9.52
N LEU A 123 2.02 9.35 9.98
CA LEU A 123 0.56 9.35 9.77
C LEU A 123 -0.11 10.47 10.56
N PHE A 124 0.33 10.72 11.80
CA PHE A 124 -0.26 11.74 12.65
C PHE A 124 0.07 13.14 12.11
N GLU A 125 1.32 13.37 11.72
CA GLU A 125 1.73 14.62 11.06
C GLU A 125 0.95 14.85 9.75
N LEU A 126 0.71 13.78 8.98
CA LEU A 126 -0.08 13.86 7.75
C LEU A 126 -1.55 14.24 8.04
N ILE A 127 -2.16 13.67 9.08
CA ILE A 127 -3.53 14.02 9.49
C ILE A 127 -3.59 15.47 9.99
N GLU A 128 -2.65 15.88 10.84
CA GLU A 128 -2.61 17.23 11.40
C GLU A 128 -2.41 18.30 10.32
N SER A 129 -1.52 18.06 9.35
CA SER A 129 -1.31 18.98 8.23
C SER A 129 -2.57 19.15 7.38
N HIS A 130 -3.33 18.07 7.14
CA HIS A 130 -4.59 18.13 6.38
C HIS A 130 -5.74 18.74 7.20
N ALA A 131 -5.75 18.53 8.52
CA ALA A 131 -6.69 19.17 9.42
C ALA A 131 -6.47 20.69 9.45
N ALA A 132 -5.21 21.14 9.52
CA ALA A 132 -4.84 22.56 9.50
C ALA A 132 -5.15 23.22 8.14
N ALA A 133 -4.92 22.50 7.04
CA ALA A 133 -5.23 22.96 5.68
C ALA A 133 -6.71 22.82 5.29
N GLN A 134 -7.54 22.17 6.14
CA GLN A 134 -8.93 21.78 5.83
C GLN A 134 -9.08 21.04 4.50
N SER A 135 -8.12 20.16 4.18
CA SER A 135 -8.07 19.43 2.91
C SER A 135 -8.44 17.96 3.06
N ALA A 136 -8.82 17.33 1.95
CA ALA A 136 -9.12 15.90 1.93
C ALA A 136 -7.83 15.07 1.86
N LEU A 137 -7.81 13.99 2.65
CA LEU A 137 -6.74 13.02 2.74
C LEU A 137 -7.23 11.67 2.20
N GLN A 138 -6.50 11.07 1.28
CA GLN A 138 -6.74 9.70 0.83
C GLN A 138 -5.95 8.72 1.69
N LEU A 139 -6.64 7.75 2.27
CA LEU A 139 -6.09 6.69 3.08
C LEU A 139 -6.16 5.36 2.32
N HIS A 140 -5.04 4.66 2.29
CA HIS A 140 -4.99 3.26 1.84
C HIS A 140 -5.32 2.39 3.04
N VAL A 141 -6.43 1.67 2.97
CA VAL A 141 -6.96 0.89 4.09
C VAL A 141 -7.08 -0.57 3.70
N TYR A 142 -6.47 -1.44 4.48
CA TYR A 142 -6.67 -2.88 4.41
C TYR A 142 -7.78 -3.29 5.37
N CYS A 143 -8.75 -4.07 4.89
CA CYS A 143 -9.77 -4.67 5.75
C CYS A 143 -9.42 -6.12 6.04
N SER A 144 -9.24 -6.49 7.31
CA SER A 144 -8.97 -7.88 7.70
C SER A 144 -10.18 -8.79 7.49
N SER A 145 -11.40 -8.26 7.58
CA SER A 145 -12.64 -9.05 7.41
C SER A 145 -12.89 -9.48 5.96
N THR A 146 -12.53 -8.66 4.98
CA THR A 146 -12.71 -8.96 3.55
C THR A 146 -11.40 -9.29 2.84
N GLU A 147 -10.26 -9.15 3.54
CA GLU A 147 -8.91 -9.30 3.00
C GLU A 147 -8.60 -8.42 1.78
N GLN A 148 -9.26 -7.27 1.67
CA GLN A 148 -9.15 -6.36 0.53
C GLN A 148 -8.58 -5.00 0.94
N PHE A 149 -7.84 -4.39 0.01
CA PHE A 149 -7.43 -3.00 0.10
C PHE A 149 -8.49 -2.11 -0.53
N ARG A 150 -8.71 -0.94 0.07
CA ARG A 150 -9.56 0.11 -0.46
C ARG A 150 -8.96 1.48 -0.23
N LEU A 151 -9.31 2.42 -1.10
CA LEU A 151 -8.97 3.82 -0.97
C LEU A 151 -10.15 4.54 -0.34
N LEU A 152 -9.93 5.18 0.81
CA LEU A 152 -10.93 6.02 1.47
C LEU A 152 -10.48 7.47 1.41
N THR A 153 -11.41 8.39 1.18
CA THR A 153 -11.14 9.82 1.28
C THR A 153 -11.78 10.33 2.56
N VAL A 154 -10.98 10.91 3.44
CA VAL A 154 -11.42 11.50 4.71
C VAL A 154 -11.04 12.97 4.75
N ARG A 155 -11.89 13.81 5.36
CA ARG A 155 -11.57 15.21 5.63
C ARG A 155 -11.37 15.37 7.13
N PRO A 156 -10.13 15.43 7.62
CA PRO A 156 -9.88 15.69 9.03
C PRO A 156 -10.49 17.03 9.42
N ASP A 157 -11.22 17.04 10.53
CA ASP A 157 -11.85 18.23 11.07
C ASP A 157 -11.63 18.20 12.58
N PRO A 158 -10.88 19.14 13.19
CA PRO A 158 -10.73 19.21 14.64
C PRO A 158 -11.94 19.82 15.36
N ASN A 159 -12.88 20.44 14.63
CA ASN A 159 -14.04 21.15 15.18
C ASN A 159 -15.36 20.37 15.02
N TRP A 160 -15.31 19.10 14.61
CA TRP A 160 -16.48 18.24 14.41
C TRP A 160 -17.28 17.94 15.70
N GLY A 161 -16.76 18.32 16.87
CA GLY A 161 -17.47 18.23 18.15
C GLY A 161 -17.10 17.03 19.03
N GLY A 162 -16.03 16.30 18.71
CA GLY A 162 -15.48 15.23 19.55
C GLY A 162 -13.95 15.26 19.59
N ASP A 163 -13.35 14.14 20.02
CA ASP A 163 -11.91 14.07 20.27
C ASP A 163 -11.09 13.84 18.99
N GLY A 164 -10.02 14.61 18.84
CA GLY A 164 -9.08 14.54 17.71
C GLY A 164 -9.67 15.01 16.38
N ALA A 165 -8.87 14.94 15.31
CA ALA A 165 -9.29 15.42 13.98
C ALA A 165 -10.06 14.39 13.14
N LEU A 166 -10.03 13.10 13.52
CA LEU A 166 -10.73 12.03 12.81
C LEU A 166 -11.89 11.44 13.60
N GLY A 167 -11.86 11.52 14.93
CA GLY A 167 -12.80 10.82 15.80
C GLY A 167 -12.73 9.30 15.69
N CYS A 168 -11.50 8.76 15.67
CA CYS A 168 -11.22 7.33 15.78
C CYS A 168 -9.91 7.09 16.55
N GLY A 169 -9.86 6.03 17.33
CA GLY A 169 -8.67 5.53 18.00
C GLY A 169 -7.79 4.75 17.03
N LEU A 170 -6.49 5.02 17.04
CA LEU A 170 -5.49 4.33 16.22
C LEU A 170 -4.51 3.58 17.12
N GLY A 171 -4.40 2.27 16.91
CA GLY A 171 -3.43 1.41 17.57
C GLY A 171 -2.22 1.16 16.68
N TYR A 172 -1.03 1.25 17.25
CA TYR A 172 0.23 0.94 16.59
C TYR A 172 1.08 -0.01 17.43
N GLY A 173 1.94 -0.80 16.78
CA GLY A 173 2.90 -1.70 17.43
C GLY A 173 2.47 -3.17 17.38
N TYR A 174 3.12 -4.00 18.21
CA TYR A 174 3.06 -5.46 18.12
C TYR A 174 1.64 -6.04 18.18
N LEU A 175 0.76 -5.48 19.03
CA LEU A 175 -0.63 -5.94 19.19
C LEU A 175 -1.59 -5.46 18.10
N HIS A 176 -1.13 -4.57 17.22
CA HIS A 176 -1.95 -3.89 16.22
C HIS A 176 -1.47 -4.16 14.79
N GLN A 177 -0.73 -5.26 14.60
CA GLN A 177 -0.26 -5.69 13.29
C GLN A 177 -1.39 -6.34 12.48
N ILE A 178 -1.26 -6.26 11.15
CA ILE A 178 -2.14 -6.99 10.23
C ILE A 178 -2.02 -8.48 10.55
N PRO A 179 -3.13 -9.21 10.75
CA PRO A 179 -3.08 -10.63 11.05
C PRO A 179 -2.36 -11.43 9.95
N ASP A 180 -1.35 -12.19 10.35
CA ASP A 180 -0.75 -13.23 9.53
C ASP A 180 -1.78 -14.36 9.48
N GLY A 181 -2.66 -14.39 8.46
CA GLY A 181 -3.75 -15.37 8.35
C GLY A 181 -3.24 -16.77 8.69
N GLY A 182 -3.81 -17.36 9.76
CA GLY A 182 -3.24 -18.49 10.51
C GLY A 182 -3.17 -19.83 9.75
N ALA A 183 -2.41 -19.89 8.67
CA ALA A 183 -1.87 -21.13 8.17
C ALA A 183 -0.54 -21.35 8.89
N ALA A 184 -0.54 -22.27 9.86
CA ALA A 184 0.69 -22.89 10.35
C ALA A 184 1.33 -23.69 9.20
N SER A 185 1.96 -23.02 8.24
CA SER A 185 2.95 -23.68 7.39
C SER A 185 4.25 -23.65 8.17
N GLU A 186 4.70 -24.85 8.55
CA GLU A 186 6.01 -25.15 9.10
C GLU A 186 7.08 -24.22 8.48
N PRO A 187 7.93 -23.55 9.29
CA PRO A 187 8.94 -22.66 8.74
C PRO A 187 9.82 -23.50 7.80
N PRO A 188 9.99 -23.13 6.51
CA PRO A 188 10.98 -23.81 5.70
C PRO A 188 12.32 -23.59 6.40
N LEU A 189 12.95 -24.70 6.77
CA LEU A 189 14.27 -24.73 7.38
C LEU A 189 15.16 -23.73 6.64
N ARG A 190 15.60 -22.69 7.37
CA ARG A 190 16.55 -21.70 6.85
C ARG A 190 17.88 -22.41 6.57
N THR A 191 18.05 -22.97 5.38
CA THR A 191 19.38 -23.06 4.79
C THR A 191 19.73 -21.66 4.32
N LEU A 192 20.31 -20.88 5.25
CA LEU A 192 21.04 -19.66 4.91
C LEU A 192 22.18 -20.07 3.96
N HIS A 193 21.93 -19.99 2.65
CA HIS A 193 23.01 -19.84 1.69
C HIS A 193 23.59 -18.45 1.90
N ARG A 194 24.55 -18.39 2.81
CA ARG A 194 25.51 -17.31 2.97
C ARG A 194 26.24 -17.16 1.63
N PHE A 195 25.87 -16.17 0.84
CA PHE A 195 26.74 -15.69 -0.21
C PHE A 195 27.74 -14.74 0.46
N GLU A 196 28.85 -15.31 0.93
CA GLU A 196 30.09 -14.56 1.10
C GLU A 196 30.52 -14.10 -0.29
N THR A 197 30.47 -12.79 -0.53
CA THR A 197 31.22 -12.18 -1.63
C THR A 197 32.64 -11.97 -1.12
N ASP A 198 33.56 -12.80 -1.59
CA ASP A 198 34.99 -12.54 -1.51
C ASP A 198 35.30 -11.24 -2.29
N PHE A 199 35.93 -10.30 -1.60
CA PHE A 199 36.88 -9.35 -2.16
C PHE A 199 38.06 -9.24 -1.19
#